data_AF-A0A2S2BV35-F1
#
_entry.id   AF-A0A2S2BV35-F1
#
_cell.length_a   1.000
_cell.length_b   1.000
_cell.length_c   1.000
_cell.angle_alpha   90.00
_cell.angle_beta   90.00
_cell.angle_gamma   90.00
#
_symmetry.space_group_name_H-M   'P 1'
#
loop_
_entity.id
_entity.type
_entity.pdbx_description
1 polymer ?
#
loop_
_entity_poly.entity_id
_entity_poly.type
_entity_poly.pdbx_seq_one_letter_code
_entity_poly.pdbx_strand_id
1 'polypeptide(L)'
;MSRRMMVVAVLSAVALAVAVTASVEWRMCRTTFGPTELALFLTVGGVFVAAGLVAGRHRPADTLGRLLVAAGLLWMTKGLRLSSIPVLFTTGTVLTNMYIPVLIQLVFSFPWGRLHHRWERRFLGGCYAYYAVSVVCELAFLDTRRVDSTHPPGLNLLLVRDDPTVFAAMQVVFGVGGMAIGLVLIGVLLARWRSGTRAYRAAVAPLWFAALLGTAATAWTPLASVWVQGPQQAWTLLLRYPSTALIPLAVLVGLWRYRVTRAAVRNLSIDLGAAPFGAGVVDALREALRDPSLVVWWYSRAHDGYVDAQGRHQVLPRRNDPREATTLIHDGVLIGALVYDKAVADQPRLLAEVRTATSRALGTRRRDDALGQRRGVSARDSR
;
A
#
# COMPACT_ATOMS: atom_id res chain seq x y z
N MET A 1 -2.18 -9.79 12.11
CA MET A 1 -1.67 -11.11 11.67
C MET A 1 -1.36 -11.94 12.90
N SER A 2 -1.95 -13.12 13.05
CA SER A 2 -1.73 -13.97 14.23
C SER A 2 -0.35 -14.63 14.17
N ARG A 3 0.20 -14.99 15.33
CA ARG A 3 1.49 -15.72 15.44
C ARG A 3 1.48 -17.02 14.63
N ARG A 4 0.34 -17.73 14.63
CA ARG A 4 0.12 -18.93 13.79
C ARG A 4 0.28 -18.63 12.29
N MET A 5 -0.35 -17.57 11.80
CA MET A 5 -0.27 -17.20 10.38
C MET A 5 1.15 -16.77 9.97
N MET A 6 1.92 -16.17 10.88
CA MET A 6 3.34 -15.86 10.65
C MET A 6 4.19 -17.12 10.51
N VAL A 7 3.99 -18.11 11.40
CA VAL A 7 4.71 -19.40 11.34
C VAL A 7 4.38 -20.13 10.05
N VAL A 8 3.09 -20.21 9.68
CA VAL A 8 2.65 -20.82 8.42
C VAL A 8 3.30 -20.14 7.22
N ALA A 9 3.37 -18.80 7.19
CA ALA A 9 4.02 -18.07 6.11
C ALA A 9 5.51 -18.39 5.97
N VAL A 10 6.25 -18.46 7.09
CA VAL A 10 7.67 -18.82 7.09
C VAL A 10 7.87 -20.26 6.62
N LEU A 11 7.11 -21.21 7.17
CA LEU A 11 7.19 -22.61 6.78
C LEU A 11 6.85 -22.81 5.30
N SER A 12 5.83 -22.12 4.80
CA SER A 12 5.44 -22.17 3.39
C SER A 12 6.54 -21.62 2.48
N ALA A 13 7.17 -20.51 2.86
CA ALA A 13 8.27 -19.93 2.10
C ALA A 13 9.51 -20.84 2.08
N VAL A 14 9.87 -21.42 3.22
CA VAL A 14 10.99 -22.37 3.32
C VAL A 14 10.71 -23.64 2.53
N ALA A 15 9.52 -24.23 2.70
CA ALA A 15 9.13 -25.43 1.96
C ALA A 15 9.13 -25.18 0.45
N LEU A 16 8.63 -24.03 0.01
CA LEU A 16 8.61 -23.66 -1.41
C LEU A 16 10.02 -23.38 -1.95
N ALA A 17 10.89 -22.73 -1.17
CA ALA A 17 12.29 -22.55 -1.55
C ALA A 17 12.99 -23.90 -1.74
N VAL A 18 12.83 -24.82 -0.79
CA VAL A 18 13.38 -26.18 -0.87
C VAL A 18 12.80 -26.94 -2.06
N ALA A 19 11.49 -26.90 -2.25
CA ALA A 19 10.82 -27.56 -3.37
C ALA A 19 11.31 -27.03 -4.72
N VAL A 20 11.44 -25.70 -4.87
CA VAL A 20 12.00 -25.09 -6.08
C VAL A 20 13.43 -25.57 -6.29
N THR A 21 14.32 -25.44 -5.30
CA THR A 21 15.72 -25.88 -5.43
C THR A 21 15.85 -27.35 -5.76
N ALA A 22 15.03 -28.21 -5.15
CA ALA A 22 15.04 -29.66 -5.41
C ALA A 22 14.42 -30.03 -6.77
N SER A 23 13.44 -29.25 -7.24
CA SER A 23 12.76 -29.50 -8.52
C SER A 23 13.59 -29.13 -9.74
N VAL A 24 14.65 -28.35 -9.56
CA VAL A 24 15.44 -27.81 -10.65
C VAL A 24 16.36 -28.89 -11.23
N GLU A 25 16.18 -29.15 -12.52
CA GLU A 25 17.04 -30.06 -13.27
C GLU A 25 18.32 -29.32 -13.71
N TRP A 26 19.40 -29.41 -12.92
CA TRP A 26 20.69 -28.76 -13.23
C TRP A 26 21.32 -29.18 -14.56
N ARG A 27 20.82 -30.22 -15.22
CA ARG A 27 21.20 -30.55 -16.61
C ARG A 27 20.62 -29.56 -17.63
N MET A 28 19.38 -29.09 -17.44
CA MET A 28 18.72 -28.09 -18.31
C MET A 28 19.24 -26.67 -18.05
N CYS A 29 19.63 -26.36 -16.81
CA CYS A 29 19.99 -24.99 -16.43
C CYS A 29 21.36 -24.48 -16.90
N ARG A 30 22.27 -25.35 -17.38
CA ARG A 30 23.67 -24.97 -17.71
C ARG A 30 23.80 -23.90 -18.80
N THR A 31 22.75 -23.64 -19.58
CA THR A 31 22.76 -22.67 -20.68
C THR A 31 21.98 -21.39 -20.39
N THR A 32 21.07 -21.39 -19.40
CA THR A 32 20.09 -20.29 -19.25
C THR A 32 19.81 -19.79 -17.84
N PHE A 33 20.02 -20.59 -16.78
CA PHE A 33 19.65 -20.20 -15.41
C PHE A 33 20.71 -20.68 -14.41
N GLY A 34 21.56 -19.75 -13.95
CA GLY A 34 22.68 -20.09 -13.07
C GLY A 34 22.30 -20.24 -11.59
N PRO A 35 23.19 -20.84 -10.77
CA PRO A 35 23.01 -20.88 -9.31
C PRO A 35 22.89 -19.49 -8.67
N THR A 36 23.57 -18.49 -9.24
CA THR A 36 23.51 -17.09 -8.82
C THR A 36 22.13 -16.48 -9.07
N GLU A 37 21.53 -16.76 -10.23
CA GLU A 37 20.18 -16.32 -10.56
C GLU A 37 19.14 -16.96 -9.63
N LEU A 38 19.28 -18.26 -9.35
CA LEU A 38 18.43 -18.94 -8.38
C LEU A 38 18.54 -18.31 -6.99
N ALA A 39 19.76 -18.02 -6.52
CA ALA A 39 19.98 -17.37 -5.23
C ALA A 39 19.33 -15.98 -5.18
N LEU A 40 19.48 -15.16 -6.23
CA LEU A 40 18.82 -13.86 -6.33
C LEU A 40 17.29 -14.00 -6.33
N PHE A 41 16.76 -14.93 -7.13
CA PHE A 41 15.33 -15.21 -7.22
C PHE A 41 14.71 -15.56 -5.87
N LEU A 42 15.34 -16.49 -5.13
CA LEU A 42 14.91 -16.90 -3.79
C LEU A 42 15.03 -15.75 -2.79
N THR A 43 16.10 -14.95 -2.90
CA THR A 43 16.30 -13.77 -2.05
C THR A 43 15.19 -12.75 -2.25
N VAL A 44 14.80 -12.45 -3.50
CA VAL A 44 13.67 -11.54 -3.77
C VAL A 44 12.39 -12.05 -3.13
N GLY A 45 12.05 -13.34 -3.31
CA GLY A 45 10.88 -13.95 -2.67
C GLY A 45 10.93 -13.88 -1.14
N GLY A 46 12.09 -14.17 -0.55
CA GLY A 46 12.35 -14.05 0.88
C GLY A 46 12.18 -12.62 1.41
N VAL A 47 12.64 -11.61 0.67
CA VAL A 47 12.47 -10.19 1.01
C VAL A 47 10.99 -9.81 1.02
N PHE A 48 10.19 -10.27 0.05
CA PHE A 48 8.73 -10.05 0.07
C PHE A 48 8.07 -10.65 1.31
N VAL A 49 8.39 -11.90 1.63
CA VAL A 49 7.83 -12.58 2.80
C VAL A 49 8.26 -11.88 4.08
N ALA A 50 9.55 -11.60 4.25
CA ALA A 50 10.10 -10.88 5.40
C ALA A 50 9.45 -9.49 5.56
N ALA A 51 9.32 -8.74 4.47
CA ALA A 51 8.64 -7.45 4.46
C ALA A 51 7.18 -7.57 4.92
N GLY A 52 6.46 -8.56 4.41
CA GLY A 52 5.08 -8.83 4.80
C GLY A 52 4.92 -9.25 6.26
N LEU A 53 5.85 -10.04 6.79
CA LEU A 53 5.87 -10.43 8.21
C LEU A 53 6.15 -9.21 9.12
N VAL A 54 7.12 -8.36 8.75
CA VAL A 54 7.43 -7.12 9.47
C VAL A 54 6.22 -6.19 9.44
N ALA A 55 5.61 -5.97 8.27
CA ALA A 55 4.41 -5.15 8.14
C ALA A 55 3.24 -5.72 8.96
N GLY A 56 3.04 -7.04 8.94
CA GLY A 56 1.98 -7.74 9.66
C GLY A 56 2.11 -7.71 11.19
N ARG A 57 3.34 -7.64 11.72
CA ARG A 57 3.60 -7.42 13.16
C ARG A 57 3.23 -6.02 13.61
N HIS A 58 3.57 -5.02 12.80
CA HIS A 58 3.38 -3.61 13.15
C HIS A 58 1.94 -3.14 12.97
N ARG A 59 1.21 -3.68 11.98
CA ARG A 59 -0.20 -3.35 11.73
C ARG A 59 -1.03 -4.60 11.48
N PRO A 60 -1.42 -5.32 12.56
CA PRO A 60 -2.08 -6.61 12.42
C PRO A 60 -3.47 -6.55 11.76
N ALA A 61 -4.11 -5.37 11.74
CA ALA A 61 -5.40 -5.13 11.11
C ALA A 61 -5.32 -4.86 9.58
N ASP A 62 -4.13 -4.51 9.07
CA ASP A 62 -3.97 -4.10 7.66
C ASP A 62 -3.72 -5.32 6.77
N THR A 63 -4.33 -5.31 5.58
CA THR A 63 -4.19 -6.39 4.58
C THR A 63 -2.81 -6.39 3.91
N LEU A 64 -2.06 -5.30 4.01
CA LEU A 64 -0.78 -5.09 3.30
C LEU A 64 0.27 -6.18 3.60
N GLY A 65 0.41 -6.57 4.88
CA GLY A 65 1.36 -7.62 5.27
C GLY A 65 1.02 -8.98 4.66
N ARG A 66 -0.26 -9.32 4.57
CA ARG A 66 -0.73 -10.57 3.94
C ARG A 66 -0.49 -10.56 2.42
N LEU A 67 -0.74 -9.42 1.77
CA LEU A 67 -0.51 -9.27 0.33
C LEU A 67 0.97 -9.38 -0.04
N LEU A 68 1.87 -8.80 0.75
CA LEU A 68 3.32 -8.94 0.55
C LEU A 68 3.80 -10.39 0.71
N VAL A 69 3.31 -11.11 1.73
CA VAL A 69 3.61 -12.55 1.87
C VAL A 69 3.08 -13.34 0.68
N ALA A 70 1.83 -13.09 0.27
CA ALA A 70 1.24 -13.77 -0.89
C ALA A 70 2.02 -13.49 -2.18
N ALA A 71 2.45 -12.24 -2.40
CA ALA A 71 3.29 -11.87 -3.54
C ALA A 71 4.63 -12.61 -3.53
N GLY A 72 5.29 -12.73 -2.36
CA GLY A 72 6.54 -13.49 -2.22
C GLY A 72 6.39 -14.98 -2.48
N LEU A 73 5.32 -15.60 -1.97
CA LEU A 73 5.03 -17.01 -2.22
C LEU A 73 4.71 -17.26 -3.70
N LEU A 74 3.87 -16.43 -4.33
CA LEU A 74 3.57 -16.54 -5.77
C LEU A 74 4.82 -16.29 -6.62
N TRP A 75 5.66 -15.33 -6.23
CA TRP A 75 6.95 -15.11 -6.86
C TRP A 75 7.82 -16.36 -6.82
N MET A 76 7.96 -17.01 -5.67
CA MET A 76 8.77 -18.23 -5.54
C MET A 76 8.16 -19.41 -6.32
N THR A 77 6.83 -19.49 -6.43
CA THR A 77 6.14 -20.56 -7.15
C THR A 77 6.50 -20.60 -8.64
N LYS A 78 6.83 -19.43 -9.22
CA LYS A 78 7.40 -19.32 -10.57
C LYS A 78 8.62 -20.22 -10.78
N GLY A 79 9.41 -20.50 -9.73
CA GLY A 79 10.59 -21.34 -9.81
C GLY A 79 10.29 -22.78 -10.22
N LEU A 80 9.08 -23.29 -9.97
CA LEU A 80 8.67 -24.65 -10.35
C LEU A 80 8.63 -24.87 -11.86
N ARG A 81 8.59 -23.80 -12.67
CA ARG A 81 8.69 -23.87 -14.14
C ARG A 81 10.06 -24.37 -14.63
N LEU A 82 11.06 -24.46 -13.73
CA LEU A 82 12.38 -25.01 -14.04
C LEU A 82 12.43 -26.53 -13.82
N SER A 83 11.31 -27.14 -13.45
CA SER A 83 11.22 -28.57 -13.25
C SER A 83 10.94 -29.31 -14.55
N SER A 84 11.48 -30.53 -14.66
CA SER A 84 11.16 -31.50 -15.71
C SER A 84 9.86 -32.28 -15.43
N ILE A 85 9.26 -32.11 -14.25
CA ILE A 85 8.00 -32.76 -13.89
C ILE A 85 6.83 -31.96 -14.49
N PRO A 86 5.99 -32.55 -15.36
CA PRO A 86 4.96 -31.81 -16.10
C PRO A 86 3.99 -31.00 -15.22
N VAL A 87 3.58 -31.57 -14.08
CA VAL A 87 2.66 -30.91 -13.14
C VAL A 87 3.31 -29.69 -12.47
N LEU A 88 4.56 -29.81 -12.02
CA LEU A 88 5.29 -28.71 -11.39
C LEU A 88 5.59 -27.60 -12.41
N PHE A 89 6.02 -27.99 -13.60
CA PHE A 89 6.26 -27.07 -14.71
C PHE A 89 5.02 -26.27 -15.06
N THR A 90 3.90 -26.95 -15.33
CA THR A 90 2.65 -26.33 -15.76
C THR A 90 2.10 -25.41 -14.66
N THR A 91 2.11 -25.88 -13.41
CA THR A 91 1.63 -25.09 -12.26
C THR A 91 2.50 -23.85 -12.02
N GLY A 92 3.82 -24.01 -12.02
CA GLY A 92 4.77 -22.91 -11.88
C GLY A 92 4.63 -21.88 -13.01
N THR A 93 4.37 -22.34 -14.23
CA THR A 93 4.18 -21.48 -15.39
C THR A 93 2.88 -20.70 -15.28
N VAL A 94 1.73 -21.34 -15.04
CA VAL A 94 0.43 -20.65 -14.86
C VAL A 94 0.49 -19.60 -13.75
N LEU A 95 1.17 -19.89 -12.65
CA LEU A 95 1.28 -18.96 -11.51
C LEU A 95 2.38 -17.90 -11.68
N THR A 96 3.19 -17.97 -12.74
CA THR A 96 4.38 -17.12 -12.94
C THR A 96 4.06 -15.62 -12.85
N ASN A 97 2.89 -15.20 -13.32
CA ASN A 97 2.49 -13.79 -13.37
C ASN A 97 1.49 -13.39 -12.26
N MET A 98 1.04 -14.34 -11.44
CA MET A 98 0.02 -14.09 -10.41
C MET A 98 0.50 -13.16 -9.27
N TYR A 99 1.81 -13.01 -9.08
CA TYR A 99 2.32 -12.03 -8.14
C TYR A 99 2.02 -10.57 -8.58
N ILE A 100 1.92 -10.29 -9.89
CA ILE A 100 1.69 -8.95 -10.44
C ILE A 100 0.35 -8.35 -9.99
N PRO A 101 -0.82 -9.01 -10.17
CA PRO A 101 -2.09 -8.46 -9.69
C PRO A 101 -2.13 -8.29 -8.17
N VAL A 102 -1.39 -9.11 -7.41
CA VAL A 102 -1.23 -8.92 -5.95
C VAL A 102 -0.45 -7.62 -5.65
N LEU A 103 0.59 -7.31 -6.42
CA LEU A 103 1.31 -6.04 -6.29
C LEU A 103 0.44 -4.85 -6.72
N ILE A 104 -0.34 -4.97 -7.78
CA ILE A 104 -1.33 -3.94 -8.18
C ILE A 104 -2.31 -3.71 -7.04
N GLN A 105 -2.85 -4.77 -6.43
CA GLN A 105 -3.73 -4.67 -5.27
C GLN A 105 -3.05 -3.96 -4.10
N LEU A 106 -1.79 -4.27 -3.83
CA LEU A 106 -1.00 -3.64 -2.78
C LEU A 106 -0.91 -2.13 -3.01
N VAL A 107 -0.61 -1.70 -4.24
CA VAL A 107 -0.52 -0.28 -4.61
C VAL A 107 -1.88 0.42 -4.45
N PHE A 108 -2.95 -0.19 -4.96
CA PHE A 108 -4.30 0.37 -4.84
C PHE A 108 -4.77 0.47 -3.40
N SER A 109 -4.40 -0.50 -2.58
CA SER A 109 -4.76 -0.58 -1.16
C SER A 109 -3.89 0.34 -0.29
N PHE A 110 -2.75 0.83 -0.76
CA PHE A 110 -1.87 1.69 0.03
C PHE A 110 -2.48 3.10 0.22
N PRO A 111 -2.43 3.70 1.43
CA PRO A 111 -1.82 3.19 2.67
C PRO A 111 -2.77 2.43 3.62
N TRP A 112 -4.07 2.39 3.33
CA TRP A 112 -5.12 2.00 4.29
C TRP A 112 -5.54 0.52 4.23
N GLY A 113 -4.95 -0.26 3.33
CA GLY A 113 -5.21 -1.70 3.18
C GLY A 113 -6.57 -2.05 2.58
N ARG A 114 -7.29 -1.08 1.99
CA ARG A 114 -8.66 -1.24 1.46
C ARG A 114 -8.85 -0.55 0.10
N LEU A 115 -9.76 -1.09 -0.70
CA LEU A 115 -10.20 -0.51 -1.98
C LEU A 115 -11.44 0.34 -1.72
N HIS A 116 -11.39 1.62 -2.09
CA HIS A 116 -12.45 2.59 -1.76
C HIS A 116 -13.51 2.67 -2.86
N HIS A 117 -13.11 2.52 -4.13
CA HIS A 117 -14.03 2.69 -5.26
C HIS A 117 -14.40 1.37 -5.93
N ARG A 118 -15.65 1.30 -6.44
CA ARG A 118 -16.16 0.12 -7.16
C ARG A 118 -15.35 -0.18 -8.44
N TRP A 119 -14.85 0.86 -9.11
CA TRP A 119 -14.02 0.70 -10.32
C TRP A 119 -12.67 0.03 -9.99
N GLU A 120 -12.05 0.36 -8.84
CA GLU A 120 -10.78 -0.25 -8.40
C GLU A 120 -10.94 -1.76 -8.22
N ARG A 121 -12.05 -2.20 -7.63
CA ARG A 121 -12.34 -3.63 -7.45
C ARG A 121 -12.57 -4.35 -8.78
N ARG A 122 -13.31 -3.74 -9.71
CA ARG A 122 -13.56 -4.33 -11.03
C ARG A 122 -12.27 -4.41 -11.85
N PHE A 123 -11.50 -3.33 -11.86
CA PHE A 123 -10.20 -3.28 -12.52
C PHE A 123 -9.25 -4.35 -11.95
N LEU A 124 -9.19 -4.47 -10.62
CA LEU A 124 -8.36 -5.46 -9.98
C LEU A 124 -8.82 -6.90 -10.29
N GLY A 125 -10.14 -7.17 -10.22
CA GLY A 125 -10.70 -8.46 -10.64
C GLY A 125 -10.35 -8.79 -12.09
N GLY A 126 -10.43 -7.79 -12.97
CA GLY A 126 -9.98 -7.87 -14.36
C GLY A 126 -8.49 -8.19 -14.47
N CYS A 127 -7.62 -7.58 -13.67
CA CYS A 127 -6.19 -7.89 -13.65
C CYS A 127 -5.92 -9.35 -13.24
N TYR A 128 -6.58 -9.86 -12.19
CA TYR A 128 -6.43 -11.26 -11.78
C TYR A 128 -6.88 -12.22 -12.89
N ALA A 129 -8.05 -11.99 -13.48
CA ALA A 129 -8.56 -12.79 -14.58
C ALA A 129 -7.61 -12.74 -15.79
N TYR A 130 -7.16 -11.53 -16.16
CA TYR A 130 -6.27 -11.29 -17.27
C TYR A 130 -4.97 -12.09 -17.15
N TYR A 131 -4.25 -11.96 -16.03
CA TYR A 131 -2.96 -12.65 -15.85
C TYR A 131 -3.13 -14.18 -15.70
N ALA A 132 -4.31 -14.65 -15.28
CA ALA A 132 -4.58 -16.08 -15.15
C ALA A 132 -4.88 -16.69 -16.51
N VAL A 133 -5.71 -16.00 -17.31
CA VAL A 133 -6.10 -16.43 -18.65
C VAL A 133 -4.93 -16.31 -19.63
N SER A 134 -4.14 -15.23 -19.57
CA SER A 134 -3.10 -14.98 -20.56
C SER A 134 -2.10 -16.13 -20.67
N VAL A 135 -1.63 -16.63 -19.52
CA VAL A 135 -0.64 -17.71 -19.49
C VAL A 135 -1.25 -19.05 -19.91
N VAL A 136 -2.49 -19.32 -19.49
CA VAL A 136 -3.20 -20.55 -19.89
C VAL A 136 -3.43 -20.58 -21.40
N CYS A 137 -3.85 -19.46 -21.99
CA CYS A 137 -4.03 -19.33 -23.43
C CYS A 137 -2.70 -19.52 -24.18
N GLU A 138 -1.61 -18.90 -23.72
CA GLU A 138 -0.29 -19.07 -24.33
C GLU A 138 0.18 -20.54 -24.26
N LEU A 139 -0.01 -21.20 -23.12
CA LEU A 139 0.36 -22.61 -22.96
C LEU A 139 -0.47 -23.55 -23.84
N ALA A 140 -1.69 -23.19 -24.24
CA ALA A 140 -2.47 -24.02 -25.17
C ALA A 140 -1.79 -24.21 -26.53
N PHE A 141 -0.88 -23.29 -26.91
CA PHE A 141 -0.27 -23.24 -28.24
C PHE A 141 1.26 -23.45 -28.30
N LEU A 142 1.90 -23.76 -27.17
CA LEU A 142 3.37 -23.83 -27.07
C LEU A 142 3.88 -25.25 -26.76
N ASP A 143 4.57 -25.89 -27.72
CA ASP A 143 5.48 -27.02 -27.40
C ASP A 143 6.79 -26.48 -26.80
N THR A 144 7.05 -26.85 -25.55
CA THR A 144 8.23 -26.43 -24.77
C THR A 144 9.55 -26.82 -25.41
N ARG A 145 9.57 -27.84 -26.27
CA ARG A 145 10.78 -28.28 -26.99
C ARG A 145 11.26 -27.29 -28.05
N ARG A 146 10.39 -26.38 -28.50
CA ARG A 146 10.77 -25.27 -29.40
C ARG A 146 11.57 -24.19 -28.70
N VAL A 147 11.34 -24.03 -27.39
CA VAL A 147 12.07 -23.07 -26.57
C VAL A 147 13.41 -23.65 -26.15
N ASP A 148 13.41 -24.91 -25.71
CA ASP A 148 14.63 -25.64 -25.39
C ASP A 148 14.47 -27.11 -25.78
N SER A 149 15.30 -27.54 -26.73
CA SER A 149 15.31 -28.92 -27.22
C SER A 149 15.62 -29.97 -26.14
N THR A 150 16.16 -29.56 -24.98
CA THR A 150 16.43 -30.44 -23.85
C THR A 150 15.20 -30.75 -23.00
N HIS A 151 14.09 -30.03 -23.18
CA HIS A 151 12.85 -30.29 -22.45
C HIS A 151 12.25 -31.67 -22.81
N PRO A 152 11.71 -32.41 -21.81
CA PRO A 152 11.07 -33.70 -22.06
C PRO A 152 9.77 -33.50 -22.86
N PRO A 153 9.34 -34.52 -23.64
CA PRO A 153 8.07 -34.48 -24.32
C PRO A 153 6.90 -34.42 -23.31
N GLY A 154 5.86 -33.65 -23.63
CA GLY A 154 4.65 -33.56 -22.79
C GLY A 154 4.82 -32.79 -21.48
N LEU A 155 5.86 -31.95 -21.36
CA LEU A 155 6.09 -31.13 -20.17
C LEU A 155 4.95 -30.14 -19.90
N ASN A 156 4.38 -29.57 -20.96
CA ASN A 156 3.22 -28.70 -20.90
C ASN A 156 1.92 -29.50 -20.99
N LEU A 157 1.22 -29.63 -19.85
CA LEU A 157 -0.03 -30.38 -19.75
C LEU A 157 -1.24 -29.66 -20.38
N LEU A 158 -1.12 -28.36 -20.67
CA LEU A 158 -2.20 -27.57 -21.25
C LEU A 158 -2.10 -27.48 -22.77
N LEU A 159 -1.09 -28.11 -23.39
CA LEU A 159 -0.87 -28.08 -24.83
C LEU A 159 -2.06 -28.71 -25.57
N VAL A 160 -2.74 -27.91 -26.39
CA VAL A 160 -3.80 -28.37 -27.29
C VAL A 160 -3.23 -28.61 -28.69
N ARG A 161 -2.50 -27.62 -29.21
CA ARG A 161 -1.88 -27.68 -30.54
C ARG A 161 -0.70 -26.74 -30.61
N ASP A 162 0.45 -27.23 -31.05
CA ASP A 162 1.63 -26.41 -31.27
C ASP A 162 1.48 -25.50 -32.51
N ASP A 163 1.35 -24.19 -32.29
CA ASP A 163 1.24 -23.18 -33.35
C ASP A 163 2.04 -21.91 -32.96
N PRO A 164 3.23 -21.70 -33.56
CA PRO A 164 4.11 -20.60 -33.17
C PRO A 164 3.57 -19.23 -33.61
N THR A 165 2.74 -19.19 -34.65
CA THR A 165 2.15 -17.93 -35.15
C THR A 165 1.07 -17.43 -34.20
N VAL A 166 0.21 -18.33 -33.73
CA VAL A 166 -0.81 -18.03 -32.72
C VAL A 166 -0.16 -17.66 -31.39
N PHE A 167 0.85 -18.42 -30.96
CA PHE A 167 1.59 -18.11 -29.74
C PHE A 167 2.23 -16.71 -29.78
N ALA A 168 2.91 -16.36 -30.89
CA ALA A 168 3.51 -15.03 -31.05
C ALA A 168 2.45 -13.91 -31.07
N ALA A 169 1.33 -14.12 -31.77
CA ALA A 169 0.22 -13.16 -31.77
C ALA A 169 -0.38 -12.96 -30.36
N MET A 170 -0.55 -14.03 -29.59
CA MET A 170 -1.01 -13.97 -28.21
C MET A 170 -0.03 -13.20 -27.32
N GLN A 171 1.28 -13.43 -27.46
CA GLN A 171 2.29 -12.67 -26.71
C GLN A 171 2.22 -11.18 -27.01
N VAL A 172 2.00 -10.78 -28.26
CA VAL A 172 1.81 -9.36 -28.62
C VAL A 172 0.54 -8.80 -27.99
N VAL A 173 -0.60 -9.49 -28.14
CA VAL A 173 -1.89 -9.07 -27.59
C VAL A 173 -1.82 -8.93 -26.06
N PHE A 174 -1.28 -9.94 -25.37
CA PHE A 174 -1.14 -9.91 -23.92
C PHE A 174 -0.01 -8.98 -23.45
N GLY A 175 0.99 -8.72 -24.29
CA GLY A 175 1.99 -7.68 -24.05
C GLY A 175 1.35 -6.29 -24.04
N VAL A 176 0.54 -5.98 -25.05
CA VAL A 176 -0.19 -4.70 -25.17
C VAL A 176 -1.18 -4.52 -24.02
N GLY A 177 -1.95 -5.56 -23.67
CA GLY A 177 -2.87 -5.48 -22.53
C GLY A 177 -2.14 -5.27 -21.20
N GLY A 178 -0.99 -5.93 -21.00
CA GLY A 178 -0.14 -5.71 -19.82
C GLY A 178 0.39 -4.27 -19.75
N MET A 179 0.79 -3.71 -20.89
CA MET A 179 1.21 -2.31 -21.02
C MET A 179 0.07 -1.35 -20.67
N ALA A 180 -1.15 -1.60 -21.17
CA ALA A 180 -2.34 -0.81 -20.86
C ALA A 180 -2.68 -0.84 -19.36
N ILE A 181 -2.61 -2.00 -18.71
CA ILE A 181 -2.77 -2.15 -17.26
C ILE A 181 -1.71 -1.32 -16.51
N GLY A 182 -0.45 -1.37 -16.95
CA GLY A 182 0.65 -0.58 -16.41
C GLY A 182 0.41 0.94 -16.55
N LEU A 183 -0.07 1.39 -17.70
CA LEU A 183 -0.42 2.80 -17.94
C LEU A 183 -1.57 3.27 -17.05
N VAL A 184 -2.61 2.43 -16.87
CA VAL A 184 -3.69 2.72 -15.92
C VAL A 184 -3.15 2.83 -14.50
N LEU A 185 -2.29 1.91 -14.07
CA LEU A 185 -1.64 1.96 -12.76
C LEU A 185 -0.85 3.27 -12.58
N ILE A 186 -0.05 3.66 -13.58
CA ILE A 186 0.71 4.93 -13.58
C ILE A 186 -0.24 6.13 -13.52
N GLY A 187 -1.34 6.14 -14.28
CA GLY A 187 -2.33 7.21 -14.27
C GLY A 187 -3.05 7.36 -12.93
N VAL A 188 -3.46 6.25 -12.33
CA VAL A 188 -4.10 6.20 -10.99
C VAL A 188 -3.14 6.71 -9.94
N LEU A 189 -1.90 6.26 -9.98
CA LEU A 189 -0.85 6.80 -9.15
C LEU A 189 -0.80 8.31 -9.39
N LEU A 190 -0.53 8.79 -10.62
CA LEU A 190 -0.33 10.21 -10.95
C LEU A 190 -1.44 11.11 -10.43
N ALA A 191 -2.69 10.68 -10.57
CA ALA A 191 -3.86 11.35 -10.02
C ALA A 191 -3.82 11.45 -8.49
N ARG A 192 -3.45 10.37 -7.78
CA ARG A 192 -3.26 10.34 -6.31
C ARG A 192 -2.10 11.23 -5.85
N TRP A 193 -1.03 11.38 -6.64
CA TRP A 193 0.07 12.30 -6.29
C TRP A 193 -0.32 13.76 -6.46
N ARG A 194 -1.03 14.10 -7.55
CA ARG A 194 -1.48 15.47 -7.78
C ARG A 194 -2.51 15.94 -6.77
N SER A 195 -3.39 15.05 -6.33
CA SER A 195 -4.42 15.34 -5.31
C SER A 195 -3.89 15.30 -3.86
N GLY A 196 -2.71 14.72 -3.62
CA GLY A 196 -2.16 14.52 -2.28
C GLY A 196 -1.37 15.70 -1.71
N THR A 197 -1.45 15.88 -0.39
CA THR A 197 -0.64 16.84 0.39
C THR A 197 0.87 16.55 0.27
N ARG A 198 1.74 17.56 0.50
CA ARG A 198 3.22 17.41 0.42
C ARG A 198 3.75 16.20 1.21
N ALA A 199 3.21 15.98 2.40
CA ALA A 199 3.60 14.87 3.25
C ALA A 199 3.09 13.49 2.76
N TYR A 200 1.96 13.44 2.06
CA TYR A 200 1.52 12.23 1.36
C TYR A 200 2.43 11.92 0.17
N ARG A 201 2.79 12.94 -0.63
CA ARG A 201 3.71 12.78 -1.78
C ARG A 201 5.07 12.22 -1.35
N ALA A 202 5.65 12.74 -0.27
CA ALA A 202 6.93 12.26 0.27
C ALA A 202 6.86 10.83 0.83
N ALA A 203 5.73 10.45 1.43
CA ALA A 203 5.54 9.12 2.00
C ALA A 203 5.36 8.04 0.93
N VAL A 204 4.65 8.36 -0.15
CA VAL A 204 4.37 7.38 -1.21
C VAL A 204 5.54 7.32 -2.21
N ALA A 205 6.31 8.39 -2.43
CA ALA A 205 7.36 8.50 -3.46
C ALA A 205 8.28 7.26 -3.69
N PRO A 206 8.78 6.55 -2.66
CA PRO A 206 9.56 5.33 -2.89
C PRO A 206 8.76 4.25 -3.64
N LEU A 207 7.48 4.09 -3.30
CA LEU A 207 6.58 3.14 -3.95
C LEU A 207 6.37 3.47 -5.43
N TRP A 208 6.36 4.75 -5.78
CA TRP A 208 6.28 5.21 -7.16
C TRP A 208 7.50 4.83 -7.96
N PHE A 209 8.68 5.09 -7.40
CA PHE A 209 9.92 4.76 -8.08
C PHE A 209 9.99 3.26 -8.35
N ALA A 210 9.60 2.43 -7.38
CA ALA A 210 9.56 0.99 -7.57
C ALA A 210 8.47 0.51 -8.55
N ALA A 211 7.26 1.09 -8.51
CA ALA A 211 6.19 0.74 -9.44
C ALA A 211 6.51 1.17 -10.89
N LEU A 212 7.04 2.38 -11.05
CA LEU A 212 7.50 2.91 -12.35
C LEU A 212 8.65 2.07 -12.90
N LEU A 213 9.65 1.78 -12.07
CA LEU A 213 10.80 0.96 -12.47
C LEU A 213 10.38 -0.47 -12.80
N GLY A 214 9.48 -1.08 -12.03
CA GLY A 214 8.94 -2.41 -12.32
C GLY A 214 8.11 -2.46 -13.60
N THR A 215 7.29 -1.43 -13.84
CA THR A 215 6.52 -1.30 -15.09
C THR A 215 7.46 -1.10 -16.28
N ALA A 216 8.47 -0.24 -16.15
CA ALA A 216 9.49 0.00 -17.17
C ALA A 216 10.31 -1.27 -17.47
N ALA A 217 10.74 -2.01 -16.44
CA ALA A 217 11.46 -3.29 -16.62
C ALA A 217 10.59 -4.35 -17.32
N THR A 218 9.29 -4.38 -17.01
CA THR A 218 8.33 -5.28 -17.66
C THR A 218 8.12 -4.91 -19.13
N ALA A 219 7.94 -3.61 -19.43
CA ALA A 219 7.80 -3.08 -20.78
C ALA A 219 9.08 -3.22 -21.62
N TRP A 220 10.24 -3.15 -20.98
CA TRP A 220 11.54 -3.27 -21.64
C TRP A 220 11.81 -4.69 -22.15
N THR A 221 11.31 -5.73 -21.48
CA THR A 221 11.60 -7.13 -21.85
C THR A 221 11.16 -7.46 -23.29
N PRO A 222 9.90 -7.21 -23.71
CA PRO A 222 9.47 -7.43 -25.10
C PRO A 222 10.09 -6.39 -26.06
N LEU A 223 10.29 -5.14 -25.64
CA LEU A 223 10.88 -4.12 -26.50
C LEU A 223 12.34 -4.45 -26.85
N ALA A 224 13.16 -4.81 -25.86
CA ALA A 224 14.54 -5.22 -26.07
C ALA A 224 14.66 -6.45 -26.97
N SER A 225 13.67 -7.36 -26.94
CA SER A 225 13.68 -8.53 -27.83
C SER A 225 13.52 -8.21 -29.31
N VAL A 226 12.95 -7.04 -29.65
CA VAL A 226 12.80 -6.56 -31.03
C VAL A 226 14.04 -5.78 -31.48
N TRP A 227 14.67 -5.02 -30.58
CA TRP A 227 15.70 -4.03 -30.94
C TRP A 227 17.14 -4.43 -30.59
N VAL A 228 17.35 -5.39 -29.67
CA VAL A 228 18.67 -5.76 -29.15
C VAL A 228 18.95 -7.24 -29.43
N GLN A 229 19.83 -7.50 -30.40
CA GLN A 229 20.39 -8.84 -30.62
C GLN A 229 21.61 -9.02 -29.70
N GLY A 230 21.44 -9.71 -28.57
CA GLY A 230 22.51 -9.96 -27.58
C GLY A 230 22.03 -10.83 -26.40
N PRO A 231 22.90 -11.21 -25.45
CA PRO A 231 22.53 -12.10 -24.36
C PRO A 231 21.54 -11.44 -23.40
N GLN A 232 20.24 -11.73 -23.57
CA GLN A 232 19.16 -11.18 -22.75
C GLN A 232 19.26 -11.58 -21.25
N GLN A 233 20.04 -12.62 -20.93
CA GLN A 233 20.29 -13.11 -19.58
C GLN A 233 21.03 -12.07 -18.69
N ALA A 234 22.01 -11.33 -19.23
CA ALA A 234 22.73 -10.33 -18.43
C ALA A 234 21.81 -9.16 -18.02
N TRP A 235 20.94 -8.72 -18.93
CA TRP A 235 20.02 -7.60 -18.70
C TRP A 235 18.88 -7.97 -17.74
N THR A 236 18.37 -9.20 -17.82
CA THR A 236 17.35 -9.69 -16.87
C THR A 236 17.91 -9.77 -15.45
N LEU A 237 19.15 -10.21 -15.28
CA LEU A 237 19.86 -10.19 -13.99
C LEU A 237 20.06 -8.76 -13.45
N LEU A 238 20.47 -7.82 -14.30
CA LEU A 238 20.82 -6.46 -13.89
C LEU A 238 19.61 -5.53 -13.68
N LEU A 239 18.52 -5.70 -14.42
CA LEU A 239 17.34 -4.82 -14.30
C LEU A 239 16.14 -5.49 -13.64
N ARG A 240 15.81 -6.73 -13.98
CA ARG A 240 14.51 -7.33 -13.61
C ARG A 240 14.45 -7.77 -12.15
N TYR A 241 15.49 -8.43 -11.63
CA TYR A 241 15.52 -8.82 -10.22
C TYR A 241 15.64 -7.62 -9.27
N PRO A 242 16.55 -6.65 -9.49
CA PRO A 242 16.67 -5.49 -8.61
C PRO A 242 15.41 -4.61 -8.62
N SER A 243 14.80 -4.36 -9.78
CA SER A 243 13.56 -3.57 -9.88
C SER A 243 12.40 -4.23 -9.14
N THR A 244 12.27 -5.55 -9.22
CA THR A 244 11.23 -6.29 -8.52
C THR A 244 11.48 -6.31 -7.00
N ALA A 245 12.73 -6.47 -6.56
CA ALA A 245 13.13 -6.39 -5.16
C ALA A 245 12.98 -4.97 -4.58
N LEU A 246 13.04 -3.94 -5.42
CA LEU A 246 12.80 -2.55 -5.00
C LEU A 246 11.36 -2.32 -4.53
N ILE A 247 10.38 -3.07 -5.04
CA ILE A 247 8.96 -2.92 -4.67
C ILE A 247 8.71 -3.20 -3.18
N PRO A 248 9.07 -4.36 -2.62
CA PRO A 248 8.87 -4.63 -1.19
C PRO A 248 9.73 -3.71 -0.31
N LEU A 249 10.94 -3.36 -0.76
CA LEU A 249 11.80 -2.41 -0.05
C LEU A 249 11.18 -1.00 -0.01
N ALA A 250 10.63 -0.53 -1.12
CA ALA A 250 9.94 0.74 -1.21
C ALA A 250 8.69 0.77 -0.31
N VAL A 251 7.95 -0.33 -0.24
CA VAL A 251 6.82 -0.48 0.70
C VAL A 251 7.31 -0.39 2.14
N LEU A 252 8.40 -1.07 2.50
CA LEU A 252 8.99 -0.99 3.83
C LEU A 252 9.47 0.42 4.18
N VAL A 253 10.14 1.11 3.25
CA VAL A 253 10.60 2.50 3.44
C VAL A 253 9.41 3.45 3.58
N GLY A 254 8.35 3.28 2.78
CA GLY A 254 7.12 4.07 2.89
C GLY A 254 6.42 3.85 4.23
N LEU A 255 6.35 2.60 4.71
CA LEU A 255 5.80 2.27 6.02
C LEU A 255 6.66 2.84 7.16
N TRP A 256 7.99 2.75 7.07
CA TRP A 256 8.91 3.28 8.07
C TRP A 256 8.85 4.81 8.15
N ARG A 257 8.88 5.52 7.01
CA ARG A 257 8.74 6.98 6.95
C ARG A 257 7.41 7.46 7.50
N TYR A 258 6.31 6.77 7.20
CA TYR A 258 5.00 7.09 7.77
C TYR A 258 4.99 6.97 9.31
N ARG A 259 5.80 6.07 9.89
CA ARG A 259 5.95 5.95 11.36
C ARG A 259 6.80 7.04 11.97
N VAL A 260 7.93 7.42 11.35
CA VAL A 260 8.82 8.46 11.90
C VAL A 260 8.09 9.80 11.99
N THR A 261 7.27 10.15 10.99
CA THR A 261 6.46 11.37 11.04
C THR A 261 5.32 11.32 12.07
N ARG A 262 4.84 10.13 12.46
CA ARG A 262 3.76 9.96 13.46
C ARG A 262 4.29 9.78 14.89
N ALA A 263 5.53 9.31 15.06
CA ALA A 263 6.19 9.22 16.37
C ALA A 263 6.46 10.61 16.95
N ALA A 264 6.79 11.59 16.09
CA ALA A 264 6.87 13.00 16.48
C ALA A 264 5.52 13.52 17.05
N VAL A 265 4.40 13.09 16.47
CA VAL A 265 3.04 13.45 16.96
C VAL A 265 2.68 12.75 18.28
N ARG A 266 3.23 11.55 18.56
CA ARG A 266 2.99 10.84 19.83
C ARG A 266 3.66 11.51 21.02
N ASN A 267 4.84 12.11 20.83
CA ASN A 267 5.49 12.87 21.91
C ASN A 267 4.76 14.19 22.20
N LEU A 268 4.04 14.74 21.21
CA LEU A 268 3.17 15.90 21.40
C LEU A 268 1.92 15.59 22.25
N SER A 269 1.47 14.34 22.29
CA SER A 269 0.32 13.92 23.13
C SER A 269 0.64 13.82 24.63
N ILE A 270 1.92 13.83 24.99
CA ILE A 270 2.37 13.76 26.39
C ILE A 270 2.57 15.17 26.97
N ASP A 271 2.89 16.17 26.14
CA ASP A 271 2.97 17.59 26.58
C ASP A 271 1.60 18.30 26.64
N LEU A 272 0.56 17.75 26.00
CA LEU A 272 -0.80 18.32 26.01
C LEU A 272 -1.56 18.13 27.33
N GLY A 273 -0.99 17.38 28.28
CA GLY A 273 -1.61 17.16 29.60
C GLY A 273 -1.39 18.28 30.62
N ALA A 274 -0.48 19.22 30.36
CA ALA A 274 -0.01 20.16 31.39
C ALA A 274 -0.04 21.66 31.01
N ALA A 275 -0.30 22.02 29.75
CA ALA A 275 -0.28 23.41 29.29
C ALA A 275 -1.68 24.01 29.03
N PRO A 276 -1.92 25.31 29.30
CA PRO A 276 -3.21 25.96 29.02
C PRO A 276 -3.57 25.87 27.53
N PHE A 277 -4.83 25.58 27.23
CA PHE A 277 -5.34 25.44 25.86
C PHE A 277 -5.29 26.78 25.10
N GLY A 278 -4.18 27.07 24.41
CA GLY A 278 -3.92 28.30 23.65
C GLY A 278 -3.76 28.08 22.13
N ALA A 279 -3.29 29.11 21.41
CA ALA A 279 -3.07 29.07 19.97
C ALA A 279 -2.17 27.89 19.52
N GLY A 280 -1.14 27.56 20.31
CA GLY A 280 -0.23 26.46 20.04
C GLY A 280 -0.89 25.07 20.04
N VAL A 281 -2.00 24.88 20.76
CA VAL A 281 -2.74 23.60 20.73
C VAL A 281 -3.55 23.45 19.44
N VAL A 282 -4.12 24.55 18.94
CA VAL A 282 -4.81 24.54 17.64
C VAL A 282 -3.82 24.29 16.51
N ASP A 283 -2.63 24.88 16.57
CA ASP A 283 -1.58 24.65 15.58
C ASP A 283 -1.03 23.22 15.64
N ALA A 284 -0.87 22.65 16.84
CA ALA A 284 -0.56 21.23 17.02
C ALA A 284 -1.66 20.31 16.45
N LEU A 285 -2.94 20.67 16.60
CA LEU A 285 -4.05 19.93 16.00
C LEU A 285 -4.07 20.04 14.47
N ARG A 286 -3.80 21.22 13.92
CA ARG A 286 -3.65 21.44 12.47
C ARG A 286 -2.53 20.58 11.90
N GLU A 287 -1.40 20.50 12.60
CA GLU A 287 -0.27 19.68 12.20
C GLU A 287 -0.57 18.17 12.32
N ALA A 288 -1.19 17.75 13.42
CA ALA A 288 -1.55 16.36 13.68
C ALA A 288 -2.58 15.82 12.66
N LEU A 289 -3.57 16.65 12.31
CA LEU A 289 -4.59 16.33 11.32
C LEU A 289 -4.17 16.68 9.89
N ARG A 290 -3.02 17.36 9.73
CA ARG A 290 -2.49 17.91 8.47
C ARG A 290 -3.52 18.76 7.71
N ASP A 291 -4.35 19.47 8.47
CA ASP A 291 -5.37 20.36 7.96
C ASP A 291 -5.07 21.79 8.45
N PRO A 292 -4.49 22.66 7.61
CA PRO A 292 -4.22 24.05 7.98
C PRO A 292 -5.51 24.88 8.13
N SER A 293 -6.62 24.41 7.56
CA SER A 293 -7.93 25.08 7.65
C SER A 293 -8.69 24.75 8.94
N LEU A 294 -8.16 23.82 9.75
CA LEU A 294 -8.80 23.40 10.99
C LEU A 294 -8.94 24.56 11.96
N VAL A 295 -10.16 24.70 12.47
CA VAL A 295 -10.52 25.71 13.47
C VAL A 295 -11.37 25.08 14.57
N VAL A 296 -11.13 25.55 15.79
CA VAL A 296 -11.93 25.21 16.96
C VAL A 296 -12.80 26.41 17.27
N TRP A 297 -14.11 26.19 17.33
CA TRP A 297 -15.08 27.21 17.75
C TRP A 297 -15.63 26.86 19.13
N TRP A 298 -15.85 27.88 19.94
CA TRP A 298 -16.41 27.75 21.28
C TRP A 298 -17.91 27.92 21.24
N TYR A 299 -18.63 27.25 22.13
CA TYR A 299 -20.06 27.49 22.27
C TYR A 299 -20.31 28.51 23.39
N SER A 300 -20.89 29.65 23.04
CA SER A 300 -21.25 30.72 23.97
C SER A 300 -22.71 30.61 24.37
N ARG A 301 -22.98 30.34 25.66
CA ARG A 301 -24.36 30.29 26.17
C ARG A 301 -25.04 31.66 26.17
N ALA A 302 -24.28 32.74 26.32
CA ALA A 302 -24.84 34.10 26.36
C ALA A 302 -25.45 34.52 25.02
N HIS A 303 -24.98 33.94 23.91
CA HIS A 303 -25.41 34.28 22.55
C HIS A 303 -26.04 33.08 21.81
N ASP A 304 -26.24 31.96 22.51
CA ASP A 304 -26.73 30.68 21.96
C ASP A 304 -26.11 30.30 20.60
N GLY A 305 -24.78 30.31 20.52
CA GLY A 305 -24.09 30.18 19.24
C GLY A 305 -22.60 29.85 19.33
N TYR A 306 -22.00 29.54 18.18
CA TYR A 306 -20.57 29.27 18.09
C TYR A 306 -19.80 30.58 17.90
N VAL A 307 -18.67 30.73 18.60
CA VAL A 307 -17.80 31.90 18.50
C VAL A 307 -16.36 31.49 18.21
N ASP A 308 -15.62 32.35 17.51
CA ASP A 308 -14.19 32.19 17.26
C ASP A 308 -13.32 32.71 18.43
N ALA A 309 -11.99 32.70 18.25
CA ALA A 309 -11.04 33.07 19.31
C ALA A 309 -11.09 34.57 19.63
N GLN A 310 -11.70 35.35 18.74
CA GLN A 310 -11.92 36.78 18.84
C GLN A 310 -13.36 37.10 19.31
N GLY A 311 -14.15 36.07 19.67
CA GLY A 311 -15.52 36.23 20.13
C GLY A 311 -16.53 36.53 19.02
N ARG A 312 -16.16 36.42 17.74
CA ARG A 312 -17.09 36.66 16.63
C ARG A 312 -17.95 35.44 16.38
N HIS A 313 -19.23 35.68 16.14
CA HIS A 313 -20.20 34.62 15.89
C HIS A 313 -19.91 33.89 14.57
N GLN A 314 -20.03 32.56 14.59
CA GLN A 314 -19.76 31.68 13.45
C GLN A 314 -20.91 30.69 13.25
N VAL A 315 -21.16 30.33 12.00
CA VAL A 315 -22.20 29.37 11.60
C VAL A 315 -21.55 28.08 11.12
N LEU A 316 -22.06 26.93 11.57
CA LEU A 316 -21.57 25.63 11.14
C LEU A 316 -21.66 25.46 9.61
N PRO A 317 -20.67 24.82 8.97
CA PRO A 317 -20.69 24.54 7.55
C PRO A 317 -21.97 23.77 7.15
N ARG A 318 -22.58 24.16 6.03
CA ARG A 318 -23.76 23.48 5.47
C ARG A 318 -23.36 22.15 4.83
N ARG A 319 -24.33 21.26 4.61
CA ARG A 319 -24.11 19.89 4.08
C ARG A 319 -23.31 19.78 2.76
N ASN A 320 -23.27 20.87 1.98
CA ASN A 320 -22.55 20.99 0.70
C ASN A 320 -21.24 21.80 0.77
N ASP A 321 -20.79 22.20 1.96
CA ASP A 321 -19.51 22.89 2.15
C ASP A 321 -18.35 21.89 2.02
N PRO A 322 -17.19 22.29 1.46
CA PRO A 322 -15.96 21.49 1.52
C PRO A 322 -15.46 21.21 2.95
N ARG A 323 -16.00 21.91 3.96
CA ARG A 323 -15.71 21.70 5.38
C ARG A 323 -16.83 20.95 6.09
N GLU A 324 -16.45 20.12 7.04
CA GLU A 324 -17.35 19.38 7.92
C GLU A 324 -17.08 19.78 9.37
N ALA A 325 -18.11 19.68 10.21
CA ALA A 325 -18.00 20.05 11.62
C ALA A 325 -18.51 18.93 12.53
N THR A 326 -17.75 18.66 13.58
CA THR A 326 -18.13 17.74 14.66
C THR A 326 -18.28 18.51 15.96
N THR A 327 -19.39 18.31 16.66
CA THR A 327 -19.66 18.91 17.97
C THR A 327 -18.76 18.32 19.05
N LEU A 328 -18.26 19.19 19.93
CA LEU A 328 -17.45 18.85 21.10
C LEU A 328 -18.34 18.87 22.35
N ILE A 329 -18.42 17.74 23.03
CA ILE A 329 -19.22 17.55 24.26
C ILE A 329 -18.29 17.05 25.36
N HIS A 330 -18.38 17.65 26.54
CA HIS A 330 -17.67 17.22 27.74
C HIS A 330 -18.65 17.15 28.92
N ASP A 331 -18.67 16.03 29.64
CA ASP A 331 -19.61 15.76 30.74
C ASP A 331 -21.09 16.07 30.39
N GLY A 332 -21.51 15.72 29.18
CA GLY A 332 -22.88 15.94 28.69
C GLY A 332 -23.20 17.39 28.27
N VAL A 333 -22.24 18.30 28.34
CA VAL A 333 -22.42 19.72 27.99
C VAL A 333 -21.73 20.06 26.67
N LEU A 334 -22.46 20.74 25.78
CA LEU A 334 -21.90 21.29 24.54
C LEU A 334 -20.90 22.41 24.88
N ILE A 335 -19.67 22.24 24.41
CA ILE A 335 -18.55 23.15 24.70
C ILE A 335 -17.98 23.82 23.44
N GLY A 336 -18.25 23.27 22.26
CA GLY A 336 -17.77 23.85 21.00
C GLY A 336 -17.98 22.95 19.79
N ALA A 337 -17.33 23.29 18.69
CA ALA A 337 -17.28 22.50 17.48
C ALA A 337 -15.87 22.51 16.89
N LEU A 338 -15.47 21.36 16.35
CA LEU A 338 -14.26 21.21 15.54
C LEU A 338 -14.68 21.28 14.08
N VAL A 339 -14.15 22.24 13.32
CA VAL A 339 -14.40 22.40 11.89
C VAL A 339 -13.15 22.04 11.12
N TYR A 340 -13.26 21.16 10.14
CA TYR A 340 -12.15 20.57 9.40
C TYR A 340 -12.54 20.30 7.93
N ASP A 341 -11.55 20.09 7.07
CA ASP A 341 -11.78 19.69 5.67
C ASP A 341 -12.43 18.30 5.59
N LYS A 342 -13.44 18.13 4.73
CA LYS A 342 -14.18 16.87 4.56
C LYS A 342 -13.28 15.66 4.24
N ALA A 343 -12.09 15.86 3.68
CA ALA A 343 -11.10 14.81 3.46
C ALA A 343 -10.58 14.17 4.76
N VAL A 344 -10.72 14.84 5.91
CA VAL A 344 -10.35 14.34 7.25
C VAL A 344 -11.42 13.37 7.80
N ALA A 345 -12.66 13.44 7.31
CA ALA A 345 -13.78 12.60 7.75
C ALA A 345 -13.55 11.10 7.49
N ASP A 346 -12.67 10.76 6.55
CA ASP A 346 -12.27 9.38 6.24
C ASP A 346 -11.39 8.72 7.34
N GLN A 347 -11.09 9.42 8.45
CA GLN A 347 -10.25 8.94 9.56
C GLN A 347 -11.00 8.91 10.92
N PRO A 348 -12.05 8.07 11.08
CA PRO A 348 -12.97 8.12 12.22
C PRO A 348 -12.30 7.83 13.58
N ARG A 349 -11.25 7.01 13.62
CA ARG A 349 -10.51 6.72 14.87
C ARG A 349 -9.66 7.89 15.33
N LEU A 350 -8.97 8.56 14.41
CA LEU A 350 -8.14 9.73 14.72
C LEU A 350 -9.04 10.91 15.14
N LEU A 351 -10.16 11.10 14.45
CA LEU A 351 -11.16 12.09 14.82
C LEU A 351 -11.75 11.82 16.20
N ALA A 352 -12.02 10.56 16.58
CA ALA A 352 -12.51 10.24 17.92
C ALA A 352 -11.48 10.55 19.01
N GLU A 353 -10.20 10.23 18.78
CA GLU A 353 -9.10 10.54 19.72
C GLU A 353 -8.92 12.05 19.88
N VAL A 354 -8.86 12.80 18.76
CA VAL A 354 -8.76 14.26 18.77
C VAL A 354 -9.98 14.88 19.43
N ARG A 355 -11.20 14.45 19.09
CA ARG A 355 -12.44 14.92 19.72
C ARG A 355 -12.38 14.76 21.23
N THR A 356 -11.93 13.61 21.71
CA THR A 356 -11.85 13.31 23.14
C THR A 356 -10.79 14.18 23.83
N ALA A 357 -9.61 14.32 23.23
CA ALA A 357 -8.54 15.18 23.76
C ALA A 357 -8.95 16.66 23.79
N THR A 358 -9.47 17.19 22.67
CA THR A 358 -9.94 18.58 22.55
C THR A 358 -11.09 18.85 23.52
N SER A 359 -12.05 17.93 23.66
CA SER A 359 -13.17 18.08 24.60
C SER A 359 -12.73 18.16 26.07
N ARG A 360 -11.78 17.30 26.48
CA ARG A 360 -11.25 17.28 27.85
C ARG A 360 -10.53 18.58 28.19
N ALA A 361 -9.67 19.04 27.29
CA ALA A 361 -8.85 20.21 27.55
C ALA A 361 -9.64 21.53 27.47
N LEU A 362 -10.66 21.62 26.61
CA LEU A 362 -11.66 22.70 26.68
C LEU A 362 -12.46 22.67 27.99
N GLY A 363 -12.79 21.48 28.49
CA GLY A 363 -13.43 21.28 29.79
C GLY A 363 -12.61 21.81 30.96
N THR A 364 -11.29 21.57 30.95
CA THR A 364 -10.37 22.07 31.99
C THR A 364 -10.31 23.60 32.00
N ARG A 365 -10.10 24.23 30.84
CA ARG A 365 -10.04 25.70 30.73
C ARG A 365 -11.31 26.38 31.25
N ARG A 366 -12.48 25.82 30.94
CA ARG A 366 -13.75 26.37 31.43
C ARG A 366 -13.86 26.33 32.95
N ARG A 367 -13.31 25.29 33.59
CA ARG A 367 -13.26 25.21 35.06
C ARG A 367 -12.34 26.29 35.63
N ASP A 368 -11.19 26.53 35.00
CA ASP A 368 -10.24 27.56 35.44
C ASP A 368 -10.79 28.99 35.28
N ASP A 369 -11.44 29.28 34.14
CA ASP A 369 -12.07 30.59 33.89
C ASP A 369 -13.21 30.87 34.89
N ALA A 370 -14.02 29.84 35.23
CA ALA A 370 -15.09 29.95 36.23
C ALA A 370 -14.56 30.16 37.66
N LEU A 371 -13.44 29.52 38.01
CA LEU A 371 -12.76 29.73 39.30
C LEU A 371 -12.13 31.11 39.39
N GLY A 372 -11.55 31.62 38.29
CA GLY A 372 -11.01 32.97 38.18
C GLY A 372 -12.08 34.05 38.37
N GLN A 373 -13.23 33.89 37.72
CA GLN A 373 -14.37 34.81 37.89
C GLN A 373 -14.91 34.80 39.33
N ARG A 374 -15.04 33.64 39.98
CA ARG A 374 -15.47 33.57 41.39
C ARG A 374 -14.50 34.23 42.35
N ARG A 375 -13.18 34.08 42.14
CA ARG A 375 -12.15 34.76 42.96
C ARG A 375 -12.13 36.28 42.72
N GLY A 376 -12.32 36.72 41.47
CA GLY A 376 -12.39 38.15 41.13
C GLY A 376 -13.62 38.87 41.68
N VAL A 377 -14.76 38.20 41.76
CA VAL A 377 -15.98 38.73 42.40
C VAL A 377 -15.82 38.80 43.92
N SER A 378 -15.29 37.74 44.55
CA SER A 378 -15.06 37.72 46.00
C SER A 378 -14.02 38.75 46.48
N ALA A 379 -13.07 39.15 45.64
CA ALA A 379 -12.09 40.20 45.95
C ALA A 379 -12.63 41.63 45.69
N ARG A 380 -13.73 41.76 44.95
CA ARG A 380 -14.43 43.03 44.69
C ARG A 380 -15.44 43.36 45.77
N ASP A 381 -16.08 42.34 46.37
CA ASP A 381 -17.01 42.49 47.49
C ASP A 381 -16.29 42.70 48.84
N SER A 382 -14.96 42.57 48.88
CA SER A 382 -14.12 42.77 50.08
C SER A 382 -13.36 44.11 50.11
N ARG A 383 -13.75 45.07 49.28
CA ARG A 383 -13.31 46.48 49.30
C ARG A 383 -14.53 47.37 49.42
#